data_AF-A0A183CN66-F1
#
_entry.id   AF-A0A183CN66-F1
#
_cell.length_a   1.000
_cell.length_b   1.000
_cell.length_c   1.000
_cell.angle_alpha   90.00
_cell.angle_beta   90.00
_cell.angle_gamma   90.00
#
_symmetry.space_group_name_H-M   'P 1'
#
loop_
_entity.id
_entity.type
_entity.pdbx_description
1 polymer ?
#
loop_
_entity_poly.entity_id
_entity_poly.type
_entity_poly.pdbx_seq_one_letter_code
_entity_poly.pdbx_strand_id
1 'polypeptide(L)'
;MNKPFINILDQVSQMQSDRCHKRVCARVHALLDKHIFSVCASLTDEAFARRRLQDLPRLIEYNALNSVQFTREPFFRLVLRSAAKVAIHRVCQKLAIAIPPELGRMMFGVIDETGILQNGQVFAQYTVDIDGAMTEHGWRNRKSKKRPSKKRILTGPVLVTKNPSIVGGDVRMLEAVDVAALHHLVDVLVFPRNSPGRDGIF
;
A
#
# COMPACT_ATOMS: atom_id res chain seq x y z
N MET A 1 -5.61 -2.28 3.47
CA MET A 1 -6.34 -1.82 4.68
C MET A 1 -7.14 -2.98 5.23
N ASN A 2 -7.13 -3.16 6.55
CA ASN A 2 -7.77 -4.27 7.25
C ASN A 2 -8.97 -3.77 8.09
N LYS A 3 -9.83 -4.69 8.51
CA LYS A 3 -11.00 -4.37 9.35
C LYS A 3 -10.68 -3.57 10.62
N PRO A 4 -9.66 -3.92 11.44
CA PRO A 4 -9.34 -3.15 12.64
C PRO A 4 -9.03 -1.68 12.35
N PHE A 5 -8.23 -1.41 11.32
CA PHE A 5 -7.90 -0.04 10.94
C PHE A 5 -9.13 0.75 10.45
N ILE A 6 -10.02 0.11 9.67
CA ILE A 6 -11.28 0.73 9.23
C ILE A 6 -12.14 1.11 10.43
N ASN A 7 -12.29 0.21 11.40
CA ASN A 7 -13.09 0.45 12.60
C ASN A 7 -12.52 1.62 13.44
N ILE A 8 -11.19 1.72 13.54
CA ILE A 8 -10.54 2.85 14.22
C ILE A 8 -10.85 4.16 13.48
N LEU A 9 -10.72 4.19 12.15
CA LEU A 9 -11.03 5.38 11.35
C LEU A 9 -12.50 5.79 11.48
N ASP A 10 -13.40 4.82 11.48
CA ASP A 10 -14.84 5.02 11.67
C ASP A 10 -15.13 5.68 13.02
N GLN A 11 -14.67 5.06 14.11
CA GLN A 11 -14.87 5.56 15.48
C GLN A 11 -14.22 6.94 15.71
N VAL A 12 -12.96 7.11 15.32
CA VAL A 12 -12.23 8.37 15.54
C VAL A 12 -12.84 9.51 14.72
N SER A 13 -13.21 9.26 13.45
CA SER A 13 -13.82 10.28 12.60
C SER A 13 -15.20 10.71 13.10
N GLN A 14 -15.99 9.77 13.66
CA GLN A 14 -17.28 10.05 14.27
C GLN A 14 -17.15 10.96 15.50
N MET A 15 -16.13 10.74 16.33
CA MET A 15 -15.85 11.58 17.51
C MET A 15 -15.39 12.99 17.14
N GLN A 16 -14.74 13.17 15.98
CA GLN A 16 -14.16 14.46 15.58
C GLN A 16 -15.20 15.44 15.02
N SER A 17 -15.99 15.03 14.03
CA SER A 17 -17.13 15.81 13.50
C SER A 17 -17.89 15.01 12.44
N ASP A 18 -19.18 15.31 12.26
CA ASP A 18 -20.02 14.71 11.19
C ASP A 18 -19.42 14.93 9.79
N ARG A 19 -18.88 16.12 9.52
CA ARG A 19 -18.21 16.42 8.24
C ARG A 19 -16.95 15.57 8.03
N CYS A 20 -16.15 15.34 9.07
CA CYS A 20 -14.97 14.47 8.99
C CYS A 20 -15.40 13.03 8.73
N HIS A 21 -16.36 12.52 9.52
CA HIS A 21 -16.89 11.18 9.40
C HIS A 21 -17.40 10.88 7.98
N LYS A 22 -18.26 11.75 7.43
CA LYS A 22 -18.75 11.62 6.04
C LYS A 22 -17.62 11.56 5.01
N ARG A 23 -16.58 12.39 5.17
CA ARG A 23 -15.41 12.39 4.27
C ARG A 23 -14.61 11.10 4.36
N VAL A 24 -14.38 10.59 5.57
CA VAL A 24 -13.66 9.33 5.79
C VAL A 24 -14.44 8.15 5.22
N CYS A 25 -15.74 8.04 5.50
CA CYS A 25 -16.60 7.00 4.95
C CYS A 25 -16.64 7.04 3.42
N ALA A 26 -16.84 8.21 2.82
CA ALA A 26 -16.81 8.36 1.36
C ALA A 26 -15.46 7.93 0.77
N ARG A 27 -14.35 8.20 1.45
CA ARG A 27 -13.02 7.76 1.01
C ARG A 27 -12.86 6.24 1.09
N VAL A 28 -13.35 5.60 2.16
CA VAL A 28 -13.33 4.14 2.30
C VAL A 28 -14.17 3.48 1.21
N HIS A 29 -15.36 4.00 0.92
CA HIS A 29 -16.21 3.52 -0.18
C HIS A 29 -15.51 3.67 -1.54
N ALA A 30 -14.93 4.83 -1.83
CA ALA A 30 -14.21 5.03 -3.09
C ALA A 30 -13.02 4.06 -3.26
N LEU A 31 -12.34 3.67 -2.17
CA LEU A 31 -11.28 2.67 -2.20
C LEU A 31 -11.84 1.25 -2.42
N LEU A 32 -12.97 0.93 -1.80
CA LEU A 32 -13.68 -0.32 -2.02
C LEU A 32 -14.12 -0.47 -3.48
N ASP A 33 -14.72 0.58 -4.04
CA ASP A 33 -15.19 0.60 -5.44
C ASP A 33 -14.03 0.38 -6.42
N LYS A 34 -12.90 1.07 -6.20
CA LYS A 34 -11.69 0.86 -7.01
C LYS A 34 -11.18 -0.59 -6.91
N HIS A 35 -11.20 -1.18 -5.73
CA HIS A 35 -10.78 -2.57 -5.54
C HIS A 35 -11.73 -3.54 -6.27
N ILE A 36 -13.04 -3.41 -6.07
CA ILE A 36 -14.04 -4.25 -6.74
C ILE A 36 -13.94 -4.09 -8.26
N PHE A 37 -13.83 -2.86 -8.76
CA PHE A 37 -13.64 -2.59 -10.17
C PHE A 37 -12.40 -3.30 -10.72
N SER A 38 -11.26 -3.20 -10.03
CA SER A 38 -10.03 -3.90 -10.45
C SER A 38 -10.19 -5.42 -10.50
N VAL A 39 -10.96 -6.00 -9.58
CA VAL A 39 -11.26 -7.45 -9.59
C VAL A 39 -12.16 -7.81 -10.76
N CYS A 40 -13.23 -7.05 -11.00
CA CYS A 40 -14.14 -7.27 -12.12
C CYS A 40 -13.42 -7.10 -13.47
N ALA A 41 -12.62 -6.04 -13.61
CA ALA A 41 -11.83 -5.77 -14.80
C ALA A 41 -10.86 -6.92 -15.12
N SER A 42 -10.30 -7.60 -14.12
CA SER A 42 -9.43 -8.77 -14.34
C SER A 42 -10.13 -9.97 -15.00
N LEU A 43 -11.47 -9.99 -15.06
CA LEU A 43 -12.24 -11.04 -15.69
C LEU A 43 -12.59 -10.75 -17.16
N THR A 44 -12.46 -9.50 -17.60
CA THR A 44 -12.91 -9.04 -18.92
C THR A 44 -11.81 -8.35 -19.72
N ASP A 45 -10.91 -7.64 -19.05
CA ASP A 45 -9.79 -6.91 -19.64
C ASP A 45 -8.48 -7.69 -19.51
N GLU A 46 -7.79 -7.85 -20.63
CA GLU A 46 -6.58 -8.68 -20.74
C GLU A 46 -5.38 -8.09 -19.98
N ALA A 47 -5.27 -6.76 -19.90
CA ALA A 47 -4.19 -6.12 -19.16
C ALA A 47 -4.40 -6.27 -17.65
N PHE A 48 -5.63 -6.10 -17.17
CA PHE A 48 -5.97 -6.35 -15.76
C PHE A 48 -5.86 -7.84 -15.40
N ALA A 49 -6.26 -8.74 -16.31
CA ALA A 49 -6.10 -10.18 -16.14
C ALA A 49 -4.63 -10.55 -15.95
N ARG A 50 -3.75 -10.06 -16.84
CA ARG A 50 -2.30 -10.30 -16.75
C ARG A 50 -1.71 -9.79 -15.43
N ARG A 51 -2.02 -8.54 -15.04
CA ARG A 51 -1.58 -7.99 -13.75
C ARG A 51 -2.04 -8.86 -12.58
N ARG A 52 -3.30 -9.30 -12.60
CA ARG A 52 -3.86 -10.13 -11.54
C ARG A 52 -3.19 -11.50 -11.43
N LEU A 53 -2.81 -12.10 -12.55
CA LEU A 53 -2.08 -13.37 -12.58
C LEU A 53 -0.65 -13.22 -12.06
N GLN A 54 0.01 -12.09 -12.31
CA GLN A 54 1.36 -11.82 -11.77
C GLN A 54 1.39 -11.74 -10.22
N ASP A 55 0.27 -11.37 -9.59
CA ASP A 55 0.13 -11.35 -8.13
C ASP A 55 0.05 -12.77 -7.52
N LEU A 56 -0.30 -13.78 -8.32
CA LEU A 56 -0.40 -15.15 -7.87
C LEU A 56 0.99 -15.76 -7.64
N PRO A 57 1.11 -16.81 -6.80
CA PRO A 57 2.38 -17.52 -6.62
C PRO A 57 3.02 -17.88 -7.96
N ARG A 58 4.27 -17.45 -8.14
CA ARG A 58 4.97 -17.35 -9.43
C ARG A 58 5.45 -18.70 -9.98
N LEU A 59 4.53 -19.63 -10.22
CA LEU A 59 4.80 -20.90 -10.89
C LEU A 59 4.84 -20.76 -12.42
N ILE A 60 4.26 -19.69 -12.97
CA ILE A 60 4.17 -19.43 -14.41
C ILE A 60 4.63 -18.00 -14.70
N GLU A 61 5.48 -17.81 -15.72
CA GLU A 61 5.89 -16.49 -16.19
C GLU A 61 4.85 -15.91 -17.17
N TYR A 62 3.75 -15.37 -16.62
CA TYR A 62 2.62 -14.87 -17.40
C TYR A 62 2.98 -13.77 -18.42
N ASN A 63 4.09 -13.05 -18.24
CA ASN A 63 4.54 -12.01 -19.17
C ASN A 63 5.21 -12.55 -20.43
N ALA A 64 5.77 -13.76 -20.37
CA ALA A 64 6.32 -14.41 -21.55
C ALA A 64 5.22 -14.98 -22.47
N LEU A 65 3.99 -15.12 -21.95
CA LEU A 65 2.85 -15.70 -22.67
C LEU A 65 2.10 -14.63 -23.49
N ASN A 66 2.72 -14.19 -24.59
CA ASN A 66 2.13 -13.20 -25.48
C ASN A 66 1.10 -13.78 -26.48
N SER A 67 1.15 -15.09 -26.72
CA SER A 67 0.24 -15.78 -27.65
C SER A 67 -1.09 -16.19 -27.01
N VAL A 68 -1.23 -16.05 -25.69
CA VAL A 68 -2.40 -16.50 -24.93
C VAL A 68 -3.29 -15.31 -24.57
N GLN A 69 -4.59 -15.48 -24.79
CA GLN A 69 -5.61 -14.56 -24.29
C GLN A 69 -6.22 -15.13 -22.99
N PHE A 70 -5.75 -14.65 -21.84
CA PHE A 70 -6.10 -15.15 -20.51
C PHE A 70 -7.59 -15.06 -20.19
N THR A 71 -8.28 -14.06 -20.74
CA THR A 71 -9.72 -13.86 -20.54
C THR A 71 -10.59 -14.87 -21.30
N ARG A 72 -10.04 -15.49 -22.36
CA ARG A 72 -10.77 -16.46 -23.21
C ARG A 72 -10.34 -17.90 -22.99
N GLU A 73 -9.06 -18.12 -22.71
CA GLU A 73 -8.51 -19.46 -22.51
C GLU A 73 -9.13 -20.11 -21.25
N PRO A 74 -9.70 -21.33 -21.35
CA PRO A 74 -10.47 -21.96 -20.27
C PRO A 74 -9.72 -22.10 -18.94
N PHE A 75 -8.45 -22.50 -18.96
CA PHE A 75 -7.65 -22.68 -17.75
C PHE A 75 -7.41 -21.34 -17.03
N PHE A 76 -6.89 -20.33 -17.73
CA PHE A 76 -6.63 -19.01 -17.13
C PHE A 76 -7.92 -18.32 -16.70
N ARG A 77 -9.01 -18.50 -17.45
CA ARG A 77 -10.33 -18.01 -17.04
C ARG A 77 -10.80 -18.65 -15.72
N LEU A 78 -10.55 -19.94 -15.52
CA LEU A 78 -10.86 -20.61 -14.25
C LEU A 78 -9.99 -20.08 -13.10
N VAL A 79 -8.70 -19.85 -13.35
CA VAL A 79 -7.76 -19.27 -12.38
C VAL A 79 -8.20 -17.84 -11.99
N LEU A 80 -8.51 -16.99 -12.97
CA LEU A 80 -8.98 -15.61 -12.74
C LEU A 80 -10.29 -15.59 -11.95
N ARG A 81 -11.27 -16.45 -12.30
CA ARG A 81 -12.52 -16.57 -11.54
C ARG A 81 -12.29 -17.02 -10.10
N SER A 82 -11.37 -17.95 -9.89
CA SER A 82 -10.98 -18.42 -8.56
C SER A 82 -10.32 -17.29 -7.76
N ALA A 83 -9.39 -16.55 -8.37
CA ALA A 83 -8.73 -15.41 -7.76
C ALA A 83 -9.71 -14.27 -7.42
N ALA A 84 -10.70 -14.02 -8.29
CA ALA A 84 -11.76 -13.05 -8.05
C ALA A 84 -12.68 -13.49 -6.89
N LYS A 85 -13.09 -14.76 -6.86
CA LYS A 85 -13.88 -15.32 -5.75
C LYS A 85 -13.16 -15.17 -4.42
N VAL A 86 -11.86 -15.45 -4.37
CA VAL A 86 -11.04 -15.25 -3.15
C VAL A 86 -10.94 -13.78 -2.77
N ALA A 87 -10.75 -12.88 -3.74
CA ALA A 87 -10.67 -11.44 -3.48
C ALA A 87 -11.99 -10.90 -2.89
N ILE A 88 -13.12 -11.23 -3.53
CA ILE A 88 -14.46 -10.84 -3.05
C ILE A 88 -14.73 -11.43 -1.67
N HIS A 89 -14.42 -12.71 -1.46
CA HIS A 89 -14.58 -13.35 -0.16
C HIS A 89 -13.78 -12.64 0.94
N ARG A 90 -12.53 -12.23 0.65
CA ARG A 90 -11.70 -11.45 1.60
C ARG A 90 -12.31 -10.07 1.90
N VAL A 91 -12.89 -9.40 0.93
CA VAL A 91 -13.60 -8.14 1.14
C VAL A 91 -14.82 -8.36 2.05
N CYS A 92 -15.68 -9.33 1.74
CA CYS A 92 -16.89 -9.59 2.53
C CYS A 92 -16.59 -10.06 3.95
N GLN A 93 -15.63 -10.97 4.14
CA GLN A 93 -15.37 -11.58 5.45
C GLN A 93 -14.40 -10.77 6.32
N LYS A 94 -13.44 -10.08 5.70
CA LYS A 94 -12.32 -9.45 6.42
C LYS A 94 -12.22 -7.94 6.19
N LEU A 95 -13.12 -7.35 5.40
CA LEU A 95 -13.02 -5.96 4.94
C LEU A 95 -11.61 -5.61 4.46
N ALA A 96 -10.97 -6.56 3.77
CA ALA A 96 -9.61 -6.42 3.28
C ALA A 96 -9.62 -5.60 1.98
N ILE A 97 -9.56 -4.28 2.13
CA ILE A 97 -9.58 -3.33 1.00
C ILE A 97 -8.14 -3.07 0.55
N ALA A 98 -7.84 -3.29 -0.72
CA ALA A 98 -6.55 -2.94 -1.30
C ALA A 98 -6.36 -1.42 -1.31
N ILE A 99 -5.21 -0.95 -0.82
CA ILE A 99 -4.82 0.45 -0.95
C ILE A 99 -3.91 0.54 -2.16
N PRO A 100 -4.21 1.43 -3.13
CA PRO A 100 -3.34 1.66 -4.26
C PRO A 100 -1.90 1.99 -3.80
N PRO A 101 -0.87 1.47 -4.49
CA PRO A 101 0.51 1.63 -4.03
C PRO A 101 0.99 3.08 -3.95
N GLU A 102 0.35 3.98 -4.71
CA GLU A 102 0.59 5.42 -4.66
C GLU A 102 0.00 6.11 -3.41
N LEU A 103 -0.91 5.45 -2.68
CA LEU A 103 -1.58 5.99 -1.50
C LEU A 103 -1.08 5.40 -0.17
N GLY A 104 -0.36 4.28 -0.20
CA GLY A 104 0.13 3.66 1.03
C GLY A 104 1.13 2.54 0.78
N ARG A 105 2.03 2.35 1.76
CA ARG A 105 3.06 1.29 1.75
C ARG A 105 3.34 0.85 3.18
N MET A 106 3.71 -0.42 3.36
CA MET A 106 4.29 -0.89 4.62
C MET A 106 5.80 -0.65 4.59
N MET A 107 6.33 -0.01 5.62
CA MET A 107 7.75 0.30 5.77
C MET A 107 8.22 -0.10 7.17
N PHE A 108 9.52 -0.37 7.31
CA PHE A 108 10.13 -0.50 8.63
C PHE A 108 10.24 0.88 9.28
N GLY A 109 9.88 0.96 10.56
CA GLY A 109 10.11 2.15 11.37
C GLY A 109 11.54 2.15 11.90
N VAL A 110 12.26 3.26 11.72
CA VAL A 110 13.60 3.48 12.28
C VAL A 110 13.63 4.80 13.03
N ILE A 111 14.61 4.97 13.92
CA ILE A 111 14.76 6.18 14.72
C ILE A 111 15.79 7.10 14.07
N ASP A 112 15.53 8.40 14.10
CA ASP A 112 16.49 9.43 13.72
C ASP A 112 17.60 9.54 14.78
N GLU A 113 18.77 8.99 14.49
CA GLU A 113 19.93 9.08 15.37
C GLU A 113 20.54 10.48 15.42
N THR A 114 20.25 11.34 14.42
CA THR A 114 20.80 12.70 14.32
C THR A 114 20.04 13.71 15.19
N GLY A 115 18.79 13.43 15.54
CA GLY A 115 17.93 14.31 16.34
C GLY A 115 17.45 15.56 15.61
N ILE A 116 17.46 15.54 14.26
CA ILE A 116 17.01 16.66 13.41
C ILE A 116 15.49 16.71 13.33
N LEU A 117 14.82 15.56 13.29
CA LEU A 117 13.36 15.51 13.22
C LEU A 117 12.71 16.00 14.52
N GLN A 118 11.74 16.88 14.40
CA GLN A 118 10.95 17.39 15.53
C GLN A 118 9.78 16.46 15.86
N ASN A 119 9.18 16.66 17.04
CA ASN A 119 7.95 15.97 17.42
C ASN A 119 6.84 16.21 16.37
N GLY A 120 6.17 15.14 15.95
CA GLY A 120 5.13 15.21 14.92
C GLY A 120 5.64 15.16 13.48
N GLN A 121 6.96 15.23 13.27
CA GLN A 121 7.58 15.08 11.96
C GLN A 121 8.06 13.65 11.71
N VAL A 122 8.14 13.26 10.45
CA VAL A 122 8.79 12.02 9.99
C VAL A 122 9.56 12.28 8.70
N PHE A 123 10.54 11.44 8.41
CA PHE A 123 11.18 11.41 7.09
C PHE A 123 10.87 10.07 6.41
N ALA A 124 10.53 10.13 5.12
CA ALA A 124 10.40 8.93 4.31
C ALA A 124 10.86 9.21 2.88
N GLN A 125 11.80 8.40 2.42
CA GLN A 125 12.19 8.33 1.02
C GLN A 125 12.01 6.88 0.57
N TYR A 126 11.41 6.70 -0.61
CA TYR A 126 11.10 5.37 -1.09
C TYR A 126 11.36 5.21 -2.58
N THR A 127 11.62 3.97 -2.94
CA THR A 127 11.75 3.55 -4.32
C THR A 127 10.37 3.55 -4.98
N VAL A 128 10.21 4.24 -6.11
CA VAL A 128 8.92 4.34 -6.82
C VAL A 128 8.52 2.98 -7.40
N ASP A 129 9.50 2.22 -7.89
CA ASP A 129 9.30 0.87 -8.40
C ASP A 129 9.17 -0.11 -7.22
N ILE A 130 7.94 -0.31 -6.74
CA ILE A 130 7.62 -1.31 -5.70
C ILE A 130 7.94 -2.71 -6.21
N ASP A 131 7.83 -2.90 -7.53
CA ASP A 131 8.33 -4.05 -8.23
C ASP A 131 9.84 -3.98 -8.39
N GLY A 132 10.57 -4.24 -7.29
CA GLY A 132 11.96 -4.69 -7.36
C GLY A 132 12.15 -6.03 -8.11
N ALA A 133 11.17 -6.45 -8.92
CA ALA A 133 11.07 -7.76 -9.53
C ALA A 133 10.29 -7.78 -10.86
N MET A 134 10.50 -6.85 -11.80
CA MET A 134 10.25 -7.08 -13.24
C MET A 134 11.21 -6.27 -14.12
N THR A 135 12.27 -6.92 -14.61
CA THR A 135 12.78 -6.66 -15.96
C THR A 135 12.07 -7.59 -16.93
N GLU A 136 12.09 -7.25 -18.21
CA GLU A 136 11.47 -7.92 -19.36
C GLU A 136 11.80 -9.43 -19.52
N HIS A 137 12.72 -9.95 -18.70
CA HIS A 137 13.02 -11.36 -18.55
C HIS A 137 12.95 -11.74 -17.07
N GLY A 138 12.16 -12.77 -16.77
CA GLY A 138 11.92 -13.31 -15.43
C GLY A 138 13.17 -13.61 -14.62
N TRP A 139 12.93 -13.87 -13.32
CA TRP A 139 13.90 -14.11 -12.26
C TRP A 139 15.13 -13.19 -12.30
N ARG A 140 15.17 -12.22 -11.38
CA ARG A 140 16.30 -11.32 -11.17
C ARG A 140 17.62 -12.09 -11.06
N ASN A 141 18.31 -12.25 -12.19
CA ASN A 141 19.73 -12.53 -12.22
C ASN A 141 20.37 -11.33 -11.53
N ARG A 142 20.99 -11.55 -10.37
CA ARG A 142 21.66 -10.54 -9.53
C ARG A 142 22.78 -9.75 -10.27
N LYS A 143 22.97 -10.01 -11.57
CA LYS A 143 24.03 -9.51 -12.45
C LYS A 143 23.57 -8.51 -13.51
N SER A 144 22.28 -8.17 -13.66
CA SER A 144 21.87 -7.12 -14.60
C SER A 144 22.14 -5.72 -14.02
N LYS A 145 22.82 -4.89 -14.82
CA LYS A 145 23.32 -3.55 -14.50
C LYS A 145 22.23 -2.69 -13.80
N LYS A 146 22.49 -2.32 -12.55
CA LYS A 146 21.62 -1.52 -11.68
C LYS A 146 21.25 -0.19 -12.35
N ARG A 147 20.10 -0.09 -13.01
CA ARG A 147 19.46 1.23 -13.15
C ARG A 147 19.07 1.66 -11.74
N PRO A 148 19.52 2.82 -11.24
CA PRO A 148 19.10 3.29 -9.94
C PRO A 148 17.58 3.48 -10.01
N SER A 149 16.85 2.69 -9.24
CA SER A 149 15.40 2.80 -9.13
C SER A 149 15.07 4.24 -8.71
N LYS A 150 14.09 4.85 -9.38
CA LYS A 150 13.74 6.25 -9.11
C LYS A 150 13.30 6.37 -7.66
N LYS A 151 13.96 7.25 -6.89
CA LYS A 151 13.60 7.53 -5.50
C LYS A 151 12.68 8.74 -5.44
N ARG A 152 11.72 8.73 -4.52
CA ARG A 152 10.83 9.85 -4.23
C ARG A 152 10.87 10.15 -2.73
N ILE A 153 11.04 11.42 -2.40
CA ILE A 153 10.92 11.92 -1.03
C ILE A 153 9.45 12.23 -0.78
N LEU A 154 8.93 11.79 0.36
CA LEU A 154 7.57 12.07 0.81
C LEU A 154 7.55 13.38 1.58
N THR A 155 6.61 14.26 1.24
CA THR A 155 6.39 15.52 1.96
C THR A 155 4.90 15.72 2.20
N GLY A 156 4.54 16.40 3.28
CA GLY A 156 3.15 16.71 3.61
C GLY A 156 2.52 15.76 4.63
N PRO A 157 1.20 15.89 4.87
CA PRO A 157 0.49 15.11 5.88
C PRO A 157 0.47 13.62 5.55
N VAL A 158 0.82 12.79 6.52
CA VAL A 158 0.83 11.33 6.40
C VAL A 158 0.08 10.69 7.56
N LEU A 159 -0.67 9.63 7.24
CA LEU A 159 -1.34 8.78 8.20
C LEU A 159 -0.48 7.55 8.44
N VAL A 160 0.02 7.40 9.66
CA VAL A 160 0.89 6.28 10.05
C VAL A 160 0.13 5.34 10.97
N THR A 161 0.27 4.04 10.74
CA THR A 161 -0.30 3.03 11.63
C THR A 161 0.61 1.83 11.83
N LYS A 162 0.55 1.24 13.02
CA LYS A 162 1.15 -0.07 13.32
C LYS A 162 0.18 -1.17 12.89
N ASN A 163 0.70 -2.27 12.33
CA ASN A 163 -0.08 -3.49 12.05
C ASN A 163 0.37 -4.59 13.03
N PRO A 164 -0.52 -5.15 13.87
CA PRO A 164 -1.95 -4.85 13.96
C PRO A 164 -2.25 -3.50 14.64
N SER A 165 -3.30 -2.83 14.18
CA SER A 165 -3.86 -1.61 14.80
C SER A 165 -4.98 -2.06 15.74
N ILE A 166 -4.86 -1.74 17.03
CA ILE A 166 -5.76 -2.23 18.07
C ILE A 166 -6.52 -1.08 18.71
N VAL A 167 -5.83 0.03 18.99
CA VAL A 167 -6.40 1.20 19.66
C VAL A 167 -6.28 2.45 18.79
N GLY A 168 -7.11 3.47 19.05
CA GLY A 168 -7.04 4.75 18.32
C GLY A 168 -5.63 5.35 18.27
N GLY A 169 -4.86 5.23 19.35
CA GLY A 169 -3.48 5.73 19.43
C GLY A 169 -2.45 5.02 18.52
N ASP A 170 -2.82 3.88 17.92
CA ASP A 170 -2.00 3.18 16.91
C ASP A 170 -2.09 3.84 15.53
N VAL A 171 -2.94 4.84 15.36
CA VAL A 171 -3.14 5.62 14.14
C VAL A 171 -2.81 7.08 14.46
N ARG A 172 -1.89 7.67 13.70
CA ARG A 172 -1.45 9.05 13.93
C ARG A 172 -1.31 9.82 12.64
N MET A 173 -1.70 11.09 12.67
CA MET A 173 -1.33 12.06 11.66
C MET A 173 0.04 12.63 12.01
N LEU A 174 0.95 12.63 11.05
CA LEU A 174 2.29 13.18 11.16
C LEU A 174 2.59 14.01 9.91
N GLU A 175 3.63 14.83 9.95
CA GLU A 175 4.09 15.62 8.81
C GLU A 175 5.37 15.00 8.24
N ALA A 176 5.32 14.56 6.99
CA ALA A 176 6.53 14.14 6.28
C ALA A 176 7.32 15.36 5.82
N VAL A 177 8.59 15.44 6.21
CA VAL A 177 9.48 16.57 5.90
C VAL A 177 10.72 16.09 5.15
N ASP A 178 11.23 16.94 4.26
CA ASP A 178 12.48 16.67 3.55
C ASP A 178 13.68 17.09 4.43
N VAL A 179 14.58 16.13 4.71
CA VAL A 179 15.80 16.34 5.49
C VAL A 179 16.98 15.76 4.74
N ALA A 180 17.83 16.64 4.19
CA ALA A 180 18.99 16.24 3.38
C ALA A 180 19.92 15.25 4.09
N ALA A 181 20.14 15.42 5.40
CA ALA A 181 20.97 14.53 6.20
C ALA A 181 20.42 13.07 6.23
N LEU A 182 19.12 12.88 6.01
CA LEU A 182 18.44 11.58 6.08
C LEU A 182 18.28 10.91 4.70
N HIS A 183 18.73 11.51 3.59
CA HIS A 183 18.57 10.96 2.22
C HIS A 183 19.26 9.61 1.96
N HIS A 184 20.11 9.18 2.89
CA HIS A 184 20.72 7.86 2.86
C HIS A 184 19.74 6.74 3.31
N LEU A 185 18.67 7.09 4.04
CA LEU A 185 17.63 6.18 4.52
C LEU A 185 16.54 6.01 3.44
N VAL A 186 16.41 4.80 2.90
CA VAL A 186 15.49 4.50 1.79
C VAL A 186 14.62 3.29 2.13
N ASP A 187 13.34 3.35 1.74
CA ASP A 187 12.32 2.32 1.98
C ASP A 187 12.09 2.03 3.48
N VAL A 188 12.32 3.04 4.31
CA VAL A 188 12.06 3.08 5.76
C VAL A 188 11.31 4.36 6.12
N LEU A 189 10.57 4.32 7.23
CA LEU A 189 9.93 5.48 7.83
C LEU A 189 10.73 5.89 9.07
N VAL A 190 11.29 7.09 9.06
CA VAL A 190 12.16 7.60 10.12
C VAL A 190 11.35 8.45 11.09
N PHE A 191 11.37 8.06 12.35
CA PHE A 191 10.71 8.74 13.45
C PHE A 191 11.72 9.59 14.25
N PRO A 192 11.28 10.69 14.88
CA PRO A 192 12.15 11.51 15.70
C PRO A 192 12.66 10.72 16.90
N ARG A 193 13.90 11.00 17.34
CA ARG A 193 14.51 10.39 18.53
C ARG A 193 13.65 10.55 19.77
N ASN A 194 13.08 11.73 19.91
CA ASN A 194 12.20 12.08 20.99
C ASN A 194 10.77 11.89 20.48
N SER A 195 10.04 10.93 21.03
CA SER A 195 8.59 10.91 20.86
C SER A 195 7.98 11.88 21.87
N PRO A 196 6.98 12.69 21.52
CA PRO A 196 6.19 13.36 22.54
C PRO A 196 5.57 12.27 23.44
N GLY A 197 5.94 12.27 24.72
CA GLY A 197 5.33 11.38 25.71
C GLY A 197 3.85 11.72 25.82
N ARG A 198 2.98 10.73 25.55
CA ARG A 198 1.51 10.60 25.78
C ARG A 198 0.54 11.81 25.63
N ASP A 199 0.99 13.04 25.47
CA ASP A 199 0.16 14.24 25.50
C ASP A 199 0.39 15.02 24.19
N GLY A 200 -0.46 14.79 23.19
CA GLY A 200 -0.28 15.48 21.90
C GLY A 200 -1.07 14.94 20.70
N ILE A 201 -2.38 14.80 20.88
CA ILE A 201 -3.48 15.14 19.95
C ILE A 201 -3.61 14.39 18.60
N PHE A 202 -4.83 13.87 18.40
CA PHE A 202 -5.44 13.40 17.16
C PHE A 202 -5.82 14.55 16.21
#